data_AF-A0A832X4W7-F1
#
_entry.id   AF-A0A832X4W7-F1
#
_cell.length_a   1.000
_cell.length_b   1.000
_cell.length_c   1.000
_cell.angle_alpha   90.00
_cell.angle_beta   90.00
_cell.angle_gamma   90.00
#
_symmetry.space_group_name_H-M   'P 1'
#
loop_
_entity.id
_entity.type
_entity.pdbx_description
1 polymer ?
#
loop_
_entity_poly.entity_id
_entity_poly.type
_entity_poly.pdbx_seq_one_letter_code
_entity_poly.pdbx_strand_id
1 'polypeptide(L)'
;MAKDKRIRFPSGSYQAFYKGIRYKIDPENDIVEMTQKLNPRYSPESREEAVNLANKLGVKKIQKRARLFSKLLLLSVLVFLFLMFVSAHFSVKSESFLLSAGRFLTIVSEVIFLYMFGYYRAITNYCADSYCEKCGKHLVFEEFQAPLVKEESKIDTYTKTLIQYWHCKNCGHEDIKVEPQYIDHHQEKRQDDLKEDTCEECGKEHAMEEYRDIDVLNYVLKKKIRYFKCRNCGYHEIRLSKRFKIV
;
A
#
# COMPACT_ATOMS: atom_id res chain seq x y z
N MET A 1 -1.44 25.41 12.75
CA MET A 1 -1.69 23.97 12.99
C MET A 1 -2.80 23.52 12.07
N ALA A 2 -2.63 22.44 11.29
CA ALA A 2 -3.73 21.89 10.50
C ALA A 2 -4.81 21.40 11.46
N LYS A 3 -6.06 21.87 11.29
CA LYS A 3 -7.20 21.40 12.11
C LYS A 3 -7.36 19.88 11.92
N ASP A 4 -7.61 19.17 13.03
CA ASP A 4 -7.88 17.74 13.01
C ASP A 4 -9.07 17.43 12.10
N LYS A 5 -8.96 16.37 11.30
CA LYS A 5 -10.04 15.95 10.40
C LYS A 5 -11.05 15.14 11.20
N ARG A 6 -12.33 15.53 11.16
CA ARG A 6 -13.42 14.86 11.87
C ARG A 6 -14.18 13.93 10.92
N ILE A 7 -14.38 12.69 11.32
CA ILE A 7 -15.23 11.69 10.66
C ILE A 7 -16.45 11.51 11.53
N ARG A 8 -17.60 11.88 10.99
CA ARG A 8 -18.88 11.93 11.70
C ARG A 8 -19.69 10.69 11.41
N PHE A 9 -20.25 10.10 12.45
CA PHE A 9 -21.15 8.98 12.31
C PHE A 9 -22.59 9.50 12.30
N PRO A 10 -23.44 9.09 11.35
CA PRO A 10 -24.85 9.45 11.37
C PRO A 10 -25.50 9.02 12.67
N SER A 11 -26.46 9.79 13.16
CA SER A 11 -27.21 9.46 14.37
C SER A 11 -27.83 8.06 14.30
N GLY A 12 -27.57 7.24 15.32
CA GLY A 12 -28.00 5.84 15.38
C GLY A 12 -27.21 4.87 14.50
N SER A 13 -26.18 5.33 13.78
CA SER A 13 -25.32 4.49 12.95
C SER A 13 -23.91 4.39 13.53
N TYR A 14 -23.37 3.18 13.53
CA TYR A 14 -21.94 2.94 13.80
C TYR A 14 -21.12 2.82 12.52
N GLN A 15 -21.64 3.30 11.39
CA GLN A 15 -20.94 3.30 10.11
C GLN A 15 -20.85 4.70 9.51
N ALA A 16 -19.68 5.05 9.01
CA ALA A 16 -19.43 6.31 8.31
C ALA A 16 -18.57 6.08 7.06
N PHE A 17 -18.75 6.91 6.03
CA PHE A 17 -17.90 6.91 4.85
C PHE A 17 -17.17 8.24 4.74
N TYR A 18 -15.86 8.19 4.56
CA TYR A 18 -15.05 9.39 4.38
C TYR A 18 -13.89 9.12 3.41
N LYS A 19 -13.85 9.88 2.31
CA LYS A 19 -12.80 9.81 1.28
C LYS A 19 -12.51 8.39 0.77
N GLY A 20 -13.57 7.60 0.52
CA GLY A 20 -13.45 6.24 0.01
C GLY A 20 -13.08 5.18 1.06
N ILE A 21 -13.02 5.56 2.35
CA ILE A 21 -12.82 4.65 3.48
C ILE A 21 -14.15 4.49 4.22
N ARG A 22 -14.56 3.25 4.45
CA ARG A 22 -15.67 2.89 5.33
C ARG A 22 -15.12 2.71 6.75
N TYR A 23 -15.71 3.40 7.70
CA TYR A 23 -15.44 3.27 9.12
C TYR A 23 -16.61 2.53 9.75
N LYS A 24 -16.33 1.55 10.59
CA LYS A 24 -17.31 0.84 11.40
C LYS A 24 -16.82 0.79 12.84
N ILE A 25 -17.68 1.19 13.77
CA ILE A 25 -17.46 1.04 15.20
C ILE A 25 -18.29 -0.15 15.67
N ASP A 26 -17.68 -1.02 16.46
CA ASP A 26 -18.37 -2.04 17.24
C ASP A 26 -18.26 -1.63 18.71
N PRO A 27 -19.31 -1.02 19.29
CA PRO A 27 -19.27 -0.53 20.66
C PRO A 27 -19.26 -1.66 21.70
N GLU A 28 -19.72 -2.88 21.35
CA GLU A 28 -19.79 -4.01 22.27
C GLU A 28 -18.40 -4.62 22.50
N ASN A 29 -17.60 -4.67 21.44
CA ASN A 29 -16.27 -5.29 21.46
C ASN A 29 -15.12 -4.27 21.44
N ASP A 30 -15.43 -2.96 21.48
CA ASP A 30 -14.50 -1.84 21.32
C ASP A 30 -13.58 -2.01 20.09
N ILE A 31 -14.18 -2.34 18.94
CA ILE A 31 -13.46 -2.51 17.67
C ILE A 31 -13.75 -1.34 16.75
N VAL A 32 -12.70 -0.76 16.17
CA VAL A 32 -12.86 0.15 15.03
C VAL A 32 -12.25 -0.48 13.78
N GLU A 33 -13.09 -0.67 12.78
CA GLU A 33 -12.70 -1.17 11.46
C GLU A 33 -12.66 -0.01 10.46
N MET A 34 -11.59 0.04 9.69
CA MET A 34 -11.43 0.91 8.53
C MET A 34 -11.22 0.05 7.29
N THR A 35 -12.15 0.10 6.35
CA THR A 35 -12.08 -0.68 5.11
C THR A 35 -12.00 0.24 3.90
N GLN A 36 -10.97 0.07 3.08
CA GLN A 36 -10.72 0.83 1.87
C GLN A 36 -10.68 -0.10 0.65
N LYS A 37 -11.45 0.24 -0.39
CA LYS A 37 -11.31 -0.40 -1.71
C LYS A 37 -10.06 0.12 -2.41
N LEU A 38 -9.22 -0.78 -2.87
CA LEU A 38 -8.07 -0.49 -3.71
C LEU A 38 -8.41 -0.68 -5.19
N ASN A 39 -7.56 -0.13 -6.04
CA ASN A 39 -7.54 -0.50 -7.44
C ASN A 39 -7.04 -1.94 -7.60
N PRO A 40 -7.48 -2.66 -8.64
CA PRO A 40 -6.91 -3.95 -9.01
C PRO A 40 -5.38 -3.87 -9.12
N ARG A 41 -4.69 -4.96 -8.77
CA ARG A 41 -3.23 -5.00 -8.80
C ARG A 41 -2.66 -4.78 -10.21
N TYR A 42 -3.41 -5.23 -11.22
CA TYR A 42 -3.03 -5.17 -12.62
C TYR A 42 -4.06 -4.38 -13.42
N SER A 43 -3.62 -3.34 -14.13
CA SER A 43 -4.49 -2.59 -15.04
C SER A 43 -4.93 -3.46 -16.22
N PRO A 44 -6.07 -3.16 -16.87
CA PRO A 44 -6.49 -3.88 -18.08
C PRO A 44 -5.41 -3.94 -19.16
N GLU A 45 -4.68 -2.85 -19.41
CA GLU A 45 -3.62 -2.82 -20.41
C GLU A 45 -2.46 -3.76 -20.03
N SER A 46 -2.05 -3.74 -18.76
CA SER A 46 -0.96 -4.60 -18.28
C SER A 46 -1.31 -6.09 -18.35
N ARG A 47 -2.59 -6.42 -18.13
CA ARG A 47 -3.10 -7.80 -18.24
C ARG A 47 -3.08 -8.27 -19.69
N GLU A 48 -3.58 -7.45 -20.60
CA GLU A 48 -3.60 -7.75 -22.03
C GLU A 48 -2.19 -7.93 -22.58
N GLU A 49 -1.28 -7.02 -22.23
CA GLU A 49 0.11 -7.09 -22.65
C GLU A 49 0.80 -8.38 -22.14
N ALA A 50 0.58 -8.73 -20.87
CA ALA A 50 1.12 -9.96 -20.31
C ALA A 50 0.59 -11.21 -21.02
N VAL A 51 -0.70 -11.24 -21.34
CA VAL A 51 -1.32 -12.35 -22.11
C VAL A 51 -0.73 -12.43 -23.51
N ASN A 52 -0.63 -11.30 -24.22
CA ASN A 52 -0.07 -11.24 -25.58
C ASN A 52 1.39 -11.70 -25.61
N LEU A 53 2.21 -11.24 -24.66
CA LEU A 53 3.60 -11.65 -24.58
C LEU A 53 3.73 -13.14 -24.23
N ALA A 54 2.90 -13.64 -23.32
CA ALA A 54 2.88 -15.05 -22.95
C ALA A 54 2.43 -15.95 -24.10
N ASN A 55 1.46 -15.53 -24.90
CA ASN A 55 1.06 -16.24 -26.11
C ASN A 55 2.19 -16.26 -27.15
N LYS A 56 2.96 -15.16 -27.29
CA LYS A 56 4.06 -15.06 -28.26
C LYS A 56 5.31 -15.85 -27.85
N LEU A 57 5.69 -15.81 -26.57
CA LEU A 57 6.97 -16.34 -26.09
C LEU A 57 6.84 -17.59 -25.21
N GLY A 58 5.71 -17.76 -24.54
CA GLY A 58 5.51 -18.74 -23.47
C GLY A 58 6.07 -18.26 -22.12
N VAL A 59 5.37 -18.59 -21.04
CA VAL A 59 5.70 -18.19 -19.65
C VAL A 59 7.14 -18.56 -19.27
N LYS A 60 7.60 -19.75 -19.63
CA LYS A 60 8.98 -20.21 -19.33
C LYS A 60 10.05 -19.32 -19.98
N LYS A 61 9.83 -18.82 -21.20
CA LYS A 61 10.79 -17.93 -21.88
C LYS A 61 10.77 -16.53 -21.26
N ILE A 62 9.58 -16.03 -20.88
CA ILE A 62 9.44 -14.76 -20.16
C ILE A 62 10.24 -14.81 -18.85
N GLN A 63 10.07 -15.86 -18.04
CA GLN A 63 10.84 -16.06 -16.81
C GLN A 63 12.35 -16.10 -17.07
N LYS A 64 12.80 -16.79 -18.12
CA LYS A 64 14.23 -16.80 -18.51
C LYS A 64 14.74 -15.41 -18.87
N ARG A 65 13.95 -14.62 -19.62
CA ARG A 65 14.29 -13.23 -19.98
C ARG A 65 14.33 -12.31 -18.76
N ALA A 66 13.38 -12.43 -17.84
CA ALA A 66 13.38 -11.67 -16.59
C ALA A 66 14.67 -11.92 -15.78
N ARG A 67 15.09 -13.19 -15.66
CA ARG A 67 16.36 -13.55 -15.00
C ARG A 67 17.58 -13.01 -15.74
N LEU A 68 17.57 -13.03 -17.08
CA LEU A 68 18.66 -12.47 -17.88
C LEU A 68 18.79 -10.95 -17.66
N PHE A 69 17.69 -10.20 -17.76
CA PHE A 69 17.70 -8.75 -17.55
C PHE A 69 18.07 -8.37 -16.12
N SER A 70 17.70 -9.19 -15.13
CA SER A 70 18.17 -9.00 -13.75
C SER A 70 19.69 -9.12 -13.62
N LYS A 71 20.31 -10.09 -14.32
CA LYS A 71 21.77 -10.25 -14.31
C LYS A 71 22.46 -9.13 -15.07
N LEU A 72 21.91 -8.71 -16.22
CA LEU A 72 22.45 -7.60 -17.01
C LEU A 72 22.38 -6.28 -16.25
N LEU A 73 21.28 -6.02 -15.54
CA LEU A 73 21.13 -4.85 -14.67
C LEU A 73 22.17 -4.85 -13.55
N LEU A 74 22.36 -5.99 -12.87
CA LEU A 74 23.37 -6.09 -11.82
C LEU A 74 24.78 -5.87 -12.38
N LEU A 75 25.09 -6.43 -13.55
CA LEU A 75 26.36 -6.21 -14.22
C LEU A 75 26.54 -4.73 -14.62
N SER A 76 25.51 -4.06 -15.14
CA SER A 76 25.60 -2.65 -15.54
C SER A 76 25.85 -1.75 -14.34
N VAL A 77 25.18 -2.00 -13.21
CA VAL A 77 25.41 -1.28 -11.95
C VAL A 77 26.85 -1.46 -11.46
N LEU A 78 27.38 -2.68 -11.52
CA LEU A 78 28.77 -2.95 -11.13
C LEU A 78 29.78 -2.22 -12.03
N VAL A 79 29.54 -2.20 -13.35
CA VAL A 79 30.39 -1.46 -14.30
C VAL A 79 30.31 0.04 -14.04
N PHE A 80 29.11 0.57 -13.79
CA PHE A 80 28.91 1.99 -13.46
C PHE A 80 29.67 2.38 -12.19
N LEU A 81 29.53 1.60 -11.11
CA LEU A 81 30.27 1.82 -9.86
C LEU A 81 31.78 1.74 -10.05
N PHE A 82 32.26 0.80 -10.87
CA PHE A 82 33.68 0.70 -11.20
C PHE A 82 34.20 1.94 -11.95
N LEU A 83 33.47 2.44 -12.95
CA LEU A 83 33.85 3.65 -13.69
C LEU A 83 33.87 4.89 -12.79
N MET A 84 32.91 4.98 -11.84
CA MET A 84 32.88 6.05 -10.84
C MET A 84 34.08 5.95 -9.88
N PHE A 85 34.39 4.74 -9.38
CA PHE A 85 35.53 4.49 -8.51
C PHE A 85 36.86 4.86 -9.18
N VAL A 86 37.08 4.41 -10.42
CA VAL A 86 38.29 4.73 -11.20
C VAL A 86 38.43 6.24 -11.38
N SER A 87 37.34 6.94 -11.68
CA SER A 87 37.35 8.40 -11.85
C SER A 87 37.67 9.15 -10.56
N ALA A 88 37.29 8.61 -9.40
CA ALA A 88 37.52 9.24 -8.11
C ALA A 88 38.95 9.01 -7.58
N HIS A 89 39.54 7.83 -7.86
CA HIS A 89 40.85 7.45 -7.35
C HIS A 89 42.01 7.76 -8.28
N PHE A 90 41.77 7.77 -9.59
CA PHE A 90 42.79 8.14 -10.56
C PHE A 90 42.46 9.56 -11.04
N SER A 91 43.28 10.54 -10.63
CA SER A 91 43.24 11.92 -11.16
C SER A 91 43.63 11.92 -12.64
N VAL A 92 42.70 11.51 -13.50
CA VAL A 92 42.85 11.65 -14.94
C VAL A 92 42.76 13.14 -15.24
N LYS A 93 43.92 13.75 -15.52
CA LYS A 93 44.15 15.20 -15.67
C LYS A 93 43.34 15.88 -16.78
N SER A 94 42.60 15.10 -17.57
CA SER A 94 41.70 15.54 -18.64
C SER A 94 40.55 14.54 -18.77
N GLU A 95 39.30 14.98 -18.70
CA GLU A 95 38.18 14.14 -19.12
C GLU A 95 38.33 13.81 -20.60
N SER A 96 38.88 12.63 -20.92
CA SER A 96 38.93 12.17 -22.30
C SER A 96 37.50 11.96 -22.82
N PHE A 97 37.26 12.31 -24.08
CA PHE A 97 35.98 12.06 -24.77
C PHE A 97 35.49 10.61 -24.61
N LEU A 98 36.42 9.65 -24.50
CA LEU A 98 36.11 8.24 -24.26
C LEU A 98 35.50 7.98 -22.87
N LEU A 99 35.97 8.68 -21.84
CA LEU A 99 35.41 8.57 -20.48
C LEU A 99 34.02 9.21 -20.41
N SER A 100 33.81 10.37 -21.05
CA SER A 100 32.50 11.02 -21.07
C SER A 100 31.47 10.25 -21.91
N ALA A 101 31.86 9.76 -23.09
CA ALA A 101 31.02 8.89 -23.91
C ALA A 101 30.72 7.55 -23.23
N GLY A 102 31.71 6.96 -22.56
CA GLY A 102 31.54 5.74 -21.76
C GLY A 102 30.50 5.92 -20.64
N ARG A 103 30.60 7.02 -19.87
CA ARG A 103 29.60 7.36 -18.84
C ARG A 103 28.21 7.53 -19.43
N PHE A 104 28.08 8.29 -20.51
CA PHE A 104 26.79 8.48 -21.18
C PHE A 104 26.17 7.14 -21.62
N LEU A 105 26.94 6.27 -22.26
CA LEU A 105 26.49 4.94 -22.67
C LEU A 105 26.08 4.08 -21.48
N THR A 106 26.83 4.14 -20.37
CA THR A 106 26.45 3.39 -19.16
C THR A 106 25.11 3.86 -18.59
N ILE A 107 24.88 5.18 -18.50
CA ILE A 107 23.61 5.73 -18.00
C ILE A 107 22.45 5.32 -18.92
N VAL A 108 22.61 5.46 -20.24
CA VAL A 108 21.57 5.07 -21.20
C VAL A 108 21.28 3.57 -21.10
N SER A 109 22.32 2.74 -21.02
CA SER A 109 22.17 1.29 -20.87
C SER A 109 21.46 0.91 -19.57
N GLU A 110 21.75 1.61 -18.48
CA GLU A 110 21.14 1.38 -17.18
C GLU A 110 19.65 1.70 -17.19
N VAL A 111 19.25 2.82 -17.79
CA VAL A 111 17.83 3.16 -18.00
C VAL A 111 17.11 2.06 -18.78
N ILE A 112 17.73 1.56 -19.87
CA ILE A 112 17.16 0.48 -20.68
C ILE A 112 17.04 -0.81 -19.85
N PHE A 113 18.09 -1.21 -19.13
CA PHE A 113 18.06 -2.43 -18.34
C PHE A 113 17.08 -2.36 -17.17
N LEU A 114 16.96 -1.21 -16.51
CA LEU A 114 15.95 -0.95 -15.47
C LEU A 114 14.55 -1.09 -16.04
N TYR A 115 14.27 -0.45 -17.17
CA TYR A 115 12.98 -0.55 -17.85
C TYR A 115 12.66 -2.01 -18.22
N MET A 116 13.58 -2.69 -18.90
CA MET A 116 13.38 -4.07 -19.34
C MET A 116 13.25 -5.05 -18.17
N PHE A 117 14.02 -4.86 -17.11
CA PHE A 117 13.89 -5.64 -15.88
C PHE A 117 12.52 -5.44 -15.25
N GLY A 118 12.08 -4.18 -15.05
CA GLY A 118 10.77 -3.86 -14.49
C GLY A 118 9.64 -4.47 -15.33
N TYR A 119 9.72 -4.31 -16.64
CA TYR A 119 8.76 -4.85 -17.61
C TYR A 119 8.60 -6.38 -17.51
N TYR A 120 9.70 -7.14 -17.68
CA TYR A 120 9.64 -8.60 -17.64
C TYR A 120 9.31 -9.14 -16.24
N ARG A 121 9.72 -8.43 -15.18
CA ARG A 121 9.36 -8.78 -13.80
C ARG A 121 7.86 -8.60 -13.55
N ALA A 122 7.26 -7.49 -13.98
CA ALA A 122 5.82 -7.25 -13.84
C ALA A 122 5.00 -8.35 -14.53
N ILE A 123 5.36 -8.72 -15.76
CA ILE A 123 4.68 -9.79 -16.50
C ILE A 123 4.89 -11.15 -15.82
N THR A 124 6.11 -11.43 -15.34
CA THR A 124 6.38 -12.67 -14.61
C THR A 124 5.53 -12.79 -13.35
N ASN A 125 5.39 -11.70 -12.60
CA ASN A 125 4.53 -11.65 -11.42
C ASN A 125 3.07 -11.92 -11.81
N TYR A 126 2.57 -11.28 -12.88
CA TYR A 126 1.21 -11.54 -13.35
C TYR A 126 1.01 -13.01 -13.77
N CYS A 127 1.96 -13.61 -14.50
CA CYS A 127 1.87 -15.03 -14.88
C CYS A 127 1.87 -15.98 -13.67
N ALA A 128 2.53 -15.60 -12.58
CA ALA A 128 2.54 -16.35 -11.33
C ALA A 128 1.21 -16.18 -10.57
N ASP A 129 0.76 -14.94 -10.40
CA ASP A 129 -0.50 -14.63 -9.70
C ASP A 129 -1.74 -15.21 -10.43
N SER A 130 -1.69 -15.24 -11.76
CA SER A 130 -2.77 -15.75 -12.62
C SER A 130 -2.75 -17.27 -12.83
N TYR A 131 -1.88 -17.99 -12.12
CA TYR A 131 -1.82 -19.45 -12.16
C TYR A 131 -2.90 -20.06 -11.27
N CYS A 132 -3.65 -21.01 -11.81
CA CYS A 132 -4.63 -21.77 -11.04
C CYS A 132 -4.06 -23.13 -10.67
N GLU A 133 -3.85 -23.37 -9.38
CA GLU A 133 -3.34 -24.65 -8.86
C GLU A 133 -4.29 -25.83 -9.14
N LYS A 134 -5.61 -25.58 -9.17
CA LYS A 134 -6.63 -26.61 -9.41
C LYS A 134 -6.61 -27.16 -10.83
N CYS A 135 -6.42 -26.30 -11.84
CA CYS A 135 -6.43 -26.74 -13.25
C CYS A 135 -5.04 -26.73 -13.91
N GLY A 136 -4.01 -26.27 -13.21
CA GLY A 136 -2.62 -26.25 -13.68
C GLY A 136 -2.35 -25.30 -14.85
N LYS A 137 -3.24 -24.32 -15.09
CA LYS A 137 -3.15 -23.37 -16.22
C LYS A 137 -2.69 -22.00 -15.74
N HIS A 138 -1.88 -21.32 -16.56
CA HIS A 138 -1.52 -19.91 -16.39
C HIS A 138 -2.54 -18.99 -17.06
N LEU A 139 -2.61 -17.72 -16.62
CA LEU A 139 -3.41 -16.66 -17.24
C LEU A 139 -4.93 -16.92 -17.20
N VAL A 140 -5.38 -17.73 -16.25
CA VAL A 140 -6.79 -18.07 -16.05
C VAL A 140 -7.35 -17.60 -14.71
N PHE A 141 -6.48 -17.24 -13.77
CA PHE A 141 -6.86 -16.66 -12.50
C PHE A 141 -6.90 -15.14 -12.62
N GLU A 142 -8.03 -14.53 -12.29
CA GLU A 142 -8.23 -13.08 -12.38
C GLU A 142 -8.93 -12.51 -11.14
N GLU A 143 -8.70 -11.23 -10.85
CA GLU A 143 -9.39 -10.55 -9.76
C GLU A 143 -10.86 -10.29 -10.16
N PHE A 144 -11.83 -10.89 -9.46
CA PHE A 144 -13.27 -10.65 -9.73
C PHE A 144 -13.85 -9.51 -8.90
N GLN A 145 -13.15 -9.12 -7.84
CA GLN A 145 -13.56 -8.03 -6.96
C GLN A 145 -12.36 -7.17 -6.60
N ALA A 146 -12.61 -5.86 -6.49
CA ALA A 146 -11.60 -4.90 -6.08
C ALA A 146 -10.95 -5.32 -4.75
N PRO A 147 -9.60 -5.37 -4.67
CA PRO A 147 -8.91 -5.66 -3.43
C PRO A 147 -9.31 -4.69 -2.31
N LEU A 148 -9.25 -5.16 -1.07
CA LEU A 148 -9.60 -4.39 0.11
C LEU A 148 -8.41 -4.31 1.05
N VAL A 149 -8.18 -3.14 1.61
CA VAL A 149 -7.36 -3.01 2.82
C VAL A 149 -8.31 -2.85 3.99
N LYS A 150 -8.17 -3.74 4.96
CA LYS A 150 -8.88 -3.67 6.24
C LYS A 150 -7.87 -3.38 7.35
N GLU A 151 -8.06 -2.27 8.03
CA GLU A 151 -7.38 -1.94 9.29
C GLU A 151 -8.38 -2.15 10.44
N GLU A 152 -7.95 -2.82 11.51
CA GLU A 152 -8.80 -3.13 12.66
C GLU A 152 -8.05 -2.77 13.95
N SER A 153 -8.63 -1.86 14.72
CA SER A 153 -8.14 -1.43 16.03
C SER A 153 -8.97 -2.04 17.15
N LYS A 154 -8.30 -2.76 18.04
CA LYS A 154 -8.84 -3.36 19.28
C LYS A 154 -8.12 -2.76 20.48
N ILE A 155 -8.58 -3.12 21.69
CA ILE A 155 -8.04 -2.60 22.95
C ILE A 155 -6.52 -2.69 23.03
N ASP A 156 -5.89 -3.79 22.60
CA ASP A 156 -4.43 -3.97 22.72
C ASP A 156 -3.70 -4.21 21.39
N THR A 157 -4.43 -4.22 20.27
CA THR A 157 -3.87 -4.64 18.99
C THR A 157 -4.40 -3.81 17.84
N TYR A 158 -3.51 -3.48 16.91
CA TYR A 158 -3.87 -2.92 15.62
C TYR A 158 -3.41 -3.86 14.52
N THR A 159 -4.33 -4.29 13.66
CA THR A 159 -4.02 -5.17 12.53
C THR A 159 -4.33 -4.50 11.22
N LYS A 160 -3.54 -4.84 10.19
CA LYS A 160 -3.76 -4.40 8.82
C LYS A 160 -3.68 -5.62 7.91
N THR A 161 -4.67 -5.79 7.08
CA THR A 161 -4.77 -6.92 6.15
C THR A 161 -5.10 -6.43 4.75
N LEU A 162 -4.44 -7.03 3.76
CA LEU A 162 -4.80 -6.92 2.36
C LEU A 162 -5.61 -8.15 1.98
N ILE A 163 -6.80 -7.94 1.44
CA ILE A 163 -7.71 -9.00 1.00
C ILE A 163 -7.83 -8.89 -0.52
N GLN A 164 -7.50 -9.97 -1.22
CA GLN A 164 -7.62 -10.06 -2.67
C GLN A 164 -8.54 -11.22 -3.05
N TYR A 165 -9.38 -10.96 -4.05
CA TYR A 165 -10.44 -11.87 -4.47
C TYR A 165 -10.14 -12.35 -5.88
N TRP A 166 -9.81 -13.62 -6.02
CA TRP A 166 -9.41 -14.21 -7.29
C TRP A 166 -10.34 -15.36 -7.68
N HIS A 167 -10.60 -15.51 -8.97
CA HIS A 167 -11.34 -16.65 -9.48
C HIS A 167 -10.72 -17.19 -10.76
N CYS A 168 -10.90 -18.49 -10.98
CA CYS A 168 -10.46 -19.15 -12.19
C CYS A 168 -11.58 -19.16 -13.22
N LYS A 169 -11.40 -18.45 -14.34
CA LYS A 169 -12.36 -18.48 -15.46
C LYS A 169 -12.49 -19.84 -16.15
N ASN A 170 -11.56 -20.78 -15.91
CA ASN A 170 -11.56 -22.11 -16.54
C ASN A 170 -12.26 -23.19 -15.69
N CYS A 171 -12.09 -23.19 -14.36
CA CYS A 171 -12.69 -24.21 -13.49
C CYS A 171 -13.65 -23.65 -12.42
N GLY A 172 -13.84 -22.34 -12.35
CA GLY A 172 -14.73 -21.69 -11.39
C GLY A 172 -14.20 -21.65 -9.95
N HIS A 173 -12.98 -22.12 -9.69
CA HIS A 173 -12.40 -22.05 -8.35
C HIS A 173 -12.20 -20.60 -7.91
N GLU A 174 -12.72 -20.23 -6.74
CA GLU A 174 -12.50 -18.95 -6.08
C GLU A 174 -11.47 -19.10 -4.96
N ASP A 175 -10.63 -18.08 -4.80
CA ASP A 175 -9.63 -17.97 -3.74
C ASP A 175 -9.66 -16.56 -3.15
N ILE A 176 -9.64 -16.48 -1.82
CA ILE A 176 -9.61 -15.23 -1.06
C ILE A 176 -8.28 -15.19 -0.33
N LYS A 177 -7.34 -14.42 -0.88
CA LYS A 177 -6.00 -14.27 -0.31
C LYS A 177 -6.04 -13.18 0.74
N VAL A 178 -5.74 -13.54 1.99
CA VAL A 178 -5.63 -12.60 3.11
C VAL A 178 -4.17 -12.52 3.51
N GLU A 179 -3.56 -11.36 3.26
CA GLU A 179 -2.15 -11.10 3.56
C GLU A 179 -2.03 -10.11 4.72
N PRO A 180 -1.44 -10.49 5.85
CA PRO A 180 -1.15 -9.55 6.94
C PRO A 180 -0.09 -8.55 6.49
N GLN A 181 -0.35 -7.27 6.73
CA GLN A 181 0.55 -6.18 6.41
C GLN A 181 1.20 -5.67 7.70
N TYR A 182 2.52 -5.52 7.69
CA TYR A 182 3.22 -4.94 8.83
C TYR A 182 2.76 -3.50 9.09
N ILE A 183 2.58 -3.18 10.37
CA ILE A 183 2.26 -1.83 10.83
C ILE A 183 2.97 -1.54 12.15
N ASP A 184 3.72 -0.43 12.19
CA ASP A 184 4.28 0.11 13.42
C ASP A 184 3.19 0.91 14.13
N HIS A 185 2.73 0.38 15.26
CA HIS A 185 1.62 0.87 16.05
C HIS A 185 1.97 0.88 17.54
N HIS A 186 1.46 1.89 18.24
CA HIS A 186 1.31 1.87 19.69
C HIS A 186 0.07 2.68 20.06
N GLN A 187 -0.34 2.55 21.32
CA GLN A 187 -1.43 3.31 21.89
C GLN A 187 -0.88 4.36 22.86
N GLU A 188 -1.43 5.57 22.77
CA GLU A 188 -1.23 6.62 23.76
C GLU A 188 -2.51 6.74 24.60
N LYS A 189 -2.38 7.01 25.91
CA LYS A 189 -3.55 7.14 26.79
C LYS A 189 -4.51 8.22 26.28
N ARG A 190 -5.82 7.96 26.41
CA ARG A 190 -6.87 8.96 26.17
C ARG A 190 -6.67 10.22 27.03
N GLN A 191 -7.19 11.35 26.56
CA GLN A 191 -7.21 12.59 27.34
C GLN A 191 -8.50 12.72 28.15
N ASP A 192 -8.38 12.81 29.47
CA ASP A 192 -9.54 12.91 30.37
C ASP A 192 -10.20 14.31 30.37
N ASP A 193 -9.41 15.37 30.11
CA ASP A 193 -9.84 16.78 30.23
C ASP A 193 -9.95 17.47 28.86
N LEU A 194 -11.01 17.19 28.11
CA LEU A 194 -11.37 17.90 26.86
C LEU A 194 -12.35 19.03 27.15
N LYS A 195 -11.86 20.07 27.84
CA LYS A 195 -12.69 21.14 28.43
C LYS A 195 -13.37 22.10 27.44
N GLU A 196 -13.38 21.86 26.14
CA GLU A 196 -13.86 22.87 25.16
C GLU A 196 -14.70 22.31 24.00
N ASP A 197 -15.18 21.07 24.09
CA ASP A 197 -15.72 20.39 22.91
C ASP A 197 -17.24 20.21 22.92
N THR A 198 -17.92 21.03 22.11
CA THR A 198 -19.38 21.00 21.92
C THR A 198 -19.77 19.86 20.97
N CYS A 199 -20.79 19.09 21.34
CA CYS A 199 -21.37 18.09 20.45
C CYS A 199 -22.08 18.80 19.29
N GLU A 200 -21.61 18.57 18.06
CA GLU A 200 -22.21 19.19 16.87
C GLU A 200 -23.63 18.69 16.56
N GLU A 201 -24.04 17.53 17.11
CA GLU A 201 -25.36 16.97 16.84
C GLU A 201 -26.43 17.47 17.80
N CYS A 202 -26.17 17.47 19.11
CA CYS A 202 -27.14 17.94 20.11
C CYS A 202 -26.85 19.35 20.65
N GLY A 203 -25.79 20.01 20.18
CA GLY A 203 -25.40 21.37 20.57
C GLY A 203 -24.92 21.55 22.00
N LYS A 204 -24.79 20.47 22.80
CA LYS A 204 -24.38 20.58 24.21
C LYS A 204 -22.88 20.80 24.32
N GLU A 205 -22.50 21.84 25.06
CA GLU A 205 -21.12 22.17 25.38
C GLU A 205 -20.50 21.10 26.30
N HIS A 206 -19.19 20.85 26.12
CA HIS A 206 -18.42 19.88 26.91
C HIS A 206 -19.01 18.46 26.95
N ALA A 207 -19.78 18.09 25.92
CA ALA A 207 -20.49 16.82 25.88
C ALA A 207 -19.67 15.70 25.23
N MET A 208 -18.60 16.03 24.51
CA MET A 208 -17.74 15.06 23.84
C MET A 208 -16.67 14.52 24.79
N GLU A 209 -16.55 13.20 24.89
CA GLU A 209 -15.48 12.54 25.63
C GLU A 209 -14.71 11.56 24.74
N GLU A 210 -13.40 11.46 24.96
CA GLU A 210 -12.57 10.44 24.34
C GLU A 210 -12.74 9.13 25.11
N TYR A 211 -13.27 8.08 24.48
CA TYR A 211 -13.71 6.88 25.20
C TYR A 211 -12.69 5.75 25.21
N ARG A 212 -11.70 5.77 24.32
CA ARG A 212 -10.65 4.76 24.18
C ARG A 212 -9.29 5.40 23.92
N ASP A 213 -8.25 4.61 24.09
CA ASP A 213 -6.88 5.06 23.86
C ASP A 213 -6.63 5.43 22.40
N ILE A 214 -5.67 6.32 22.22
CA ILE A 214 -5.34 6.97 20.95
C ILE A 214 -4.47 6.00 20.15
N ASP A 215 -4.92 5.60 18.97
CA ASP A 215 -4.09 4.80 18.08
C ASP A 215 -3.08 5.69 17.38
N VAL A 216 -1.82 5.29 17.47
CA VAL A 216 -0.71 5.99 16.85
C VAL A 216 -0.03 5.08 15.85
N LEU A 217 -0.19 5.42 14.57
CA LEU A 217 0.32 4.65 13.45
C LEU A 217 1.52 5.38 12.85
N ASN A 218 2.66 4.71 12.86
CA ASN A 218 3.93 5.21 12.34
C ASN A 218 4.11 4.74 10.89
N TYR A 219 3.62 5.54 9.94
CA TYR A 219 3.94 5.41 8.53
C TYR A 219 5.08 6.39 8.14
N VAL A 220 5.11 6.84 6.89
CA VAL A 220 5.88 8.03 6.46
C VAL A 220 5.41 9.28 7.24
N LEU A 221 4.12 9.35 7.55
CA LEU A 221 3.51 10.36 8.41
C LEU A 221 2.98 9.69 9.67
N LYS A 222 3.23 10.30 10.84
CA LYS A 222 2.60 9.88 12.10
C LYS A 222 1.11 10.21 12.00
N LYS A 223 0.26 9.19 11.98
CA LYS A 223 -1.21 9.32 11.99
C LYS A 223 -1.70 8.99 13.39
N LYS A 224 -2.40 9.93 14.04
CA LYS A 224 -3.13 9.65 15.29
C LYS A 224 -4.63 9.55 15.02
N ILE A 225 -5.26 8.55 15.60
CA ILE A 225 -6.70 8.31 15.54
C ILE A 225 -7.25 8.43 16.95
N ARG A 226 -8.20 9.34 17.12
CA ARG A 226 -8.83 9.65 18.39
C ARG A 226 -10.32 9.41 18.28
N TYR A 227 -10.94 8.94 19.35
CA TYR A 227 -12.26 8.33 19.31
C TYR A 227 -13.17 8.96 20.34
N PHE A 228 -14.21 9.65 19.87
CA PHE A 228 -15.07 10.45 20.73
C PHE A 228 -16.51 9.94 20.70
N LYS A 229 -17.19 10.08 21.83
CA LYS A 229 -18.63 9.89 21.95
C LYS A 229 -19.25 11.05 22.72
N CYS A 230 -20.48 11.39 22.38
CA CYS A 230 -21.26 12.37 23.12
C CYS A 230 -21.93 11.70 24.32
N ARG A 231 -21.67 12.20 25.54
CA ARG A 231 -22.31 11.73 26.77
C ARG A 231 -23.82 11.93 26.79
N ASN A 232 -24.34 12.87 25.99
CA ASN A 232 -25.75 13.23 26.00
C ASN A 232 -26.59 12.49 24.95
N CYS A 233 -26.14 12.43 23.70
CA CYS A 233 -26.92 11.85 22.59
C CYS A 233 -26.31 10.57 22.00
N GLY A 234 -25.16 10.11 22.51
CA GLY A 234 -24.50 8.90 21.99
C GLY A 234 -23.90 9.05 20.58
N TYR A 235 -23.87 10.26 20.03
CA TYR A 235 -23.20 10.56 18.77
C TYR A 235 -21.71 10.18 18.84
N HIS A 236 -21.18 9.56 17.78
CA HIS A 236 -19.77 9.15 17.69
C HIS A 236 -19.03 9.96 16.62
N GLU A 237 -17.75 10.23 16.88
CA GLU A 237 -16.85 10.73 15.85
C GLU A 237 -15.41 10.24 16.03
N ILE A 238 -14.70 10.19 14.91
CA ILE A 238 -13.27 9.88 14.88
C ILE A 238 -12.52 11.13 14.44
N ARG A 239 -11.48 11.52 15.18
CA ARG A 239 -10.58 12.61 14.80
C ARG A 239 -9.25 12.06 14.32
N LEU A 240 -8.83 12.53 13.15
CA LEU A 240 -7.59 12.15 12.51
C LEU A 240 -6.63 13.35 12.48
N SER A 241 -5.45 13.16 13.06
CA SER A 241 -4.33 14.09 12.90
C SER A 241 -3.19 13.41 12.13
N LYS A 242 -2.55 14.17 11.23
CA LYS A 242 -1.36 13.72 10.49
C LYS A 242 -0.24 14.73 10.71
N ARG A 243 0.92 14.28 11.14
CA ARG A 243 2.12 15.10 11.32
C ARG A 243 3.32 14.42 10.66
N PHE A 244 4.24 15.23 10.12
CA PHE A 244 5.53 14.71 9.66
C PHE A 244 6.31 14.15 10.84
N LYS A 245 7.03 13.06 10.60
CA LYS A 245 8.06 12.62 11.52
C LYS A 245 9.21 13.61 11.37
N ILE A 246 9.39 14.50 12.36
CA ILE A 246 10.66 15.21 12.48
C ILE A 246 11.60 14.18 13.11
N VAL A 247 12.47 13.62 12.28
CA VAL A 247 13.57 12.73 12.70
C VAL A 247 14.77 13.60 12.97
#